data_AF-A0A0S4JG99-F1
#
_entry.id   AF-A0A0S4JG99-F1
#
_cell.length_a   1.000
_cell.length_b   1.000
_cell.length_c   1.000
_cell.angle_alpha   90.00
_cell.angle_beta   90.00
_cell.angle_gamma   90.00
#
_symmetry.space_group_name_H-M   'P 1'
#
loop_
_entity.id
_entity.type
_entity.pdbx_description
1 polymer ?
#
loop_
_entity_poly.entity_id
_entity_poly.type
_entity_poly.pdbx_seq_one_letter_code
_entity_poly.pdbx_strand_id
1 'polypeptide(L)'
;MSEGDAPEGSRIKVDSTKDLWQNIVQNVKESTTNETQDLTVLVVGAKGSGKSTVINRVLGSSTKTKPTTALEYSFGKRDDRNTTQIAHFWELAQGSELSQLSDVVVTPENIHTVVAVIVVDCHDVSTMFESSTYWLKRIDRRAQEIFQKMKAKGSQTPDKMLARAQRSVGEDHPDLSRMRLSGIPTVVVCNRLDIFKGDSTRLKLMAKTMRHIAHLFGAHLVFSSEQSADVTKLRTVLNHLVFQVPFDPRVIGVDPERGSVVATPDKDSFRDIGDPYASNMADFTSTGDSELDRWKAAMDEMFPPSKKSETKMVEDPFLKKLYDTAVDGFGEPTIDSMRKQKDEELEQYRRNLSKKSEKKSDKDDREG
;
A
#
# COMPACT_ATOMS: atom_id res chain seq x y z
N MET A 1 0.07 52.32 9.60
CA MET A 1 0.79 51.36 10.46
C MET A 1 -0.29 50.52 11.14
N SER A 2 -0.67 49.42 10.51
CA SER A 2 -1.65 48.47 11.03
C SER A 2 -0.91 47.40 11.82
N GLU A 3 -1.21 47.32 13.11
CA GLU A 3 -0.68 46.31 14.03
C GLU A 3 -0.96 44.91 13.49
N GLY A 4 0.09 44.09 13.47
CA GLY A 4 0.01 42.69 13.08
C GLY A 4 -0.59 41.85 14.19
N ASP A 5 -1.57 41.04 13.83
CA ASP A 5 -2.12 39.99 14.69
C ASP A 5 -1.02 38.97 15.01
N ALA A 6 -0.69 38.81 16.28
CA ALA A 6 0.22 37.78 16.76
C ALA A 6 -0.49 36.41 16.75
N PRO A 7 0.22 35.30 16.51
CA PRO A 7 -0.41 33.99 16.49
C PRO A 7 -0.91 33.62 17.91
N GLU A 8 -2.22 33.39 18.05
CA GLU A 8 -2.82 32.86 19.28
C GLU A 8 -2.18 31.52 19.63
N GLY A 9 -1.39 31.50 20.71
CA GLY A 9 -0.96 30.26 21.35
C GLY A 9 -2.16 29.47 21.86
N SER A 10 -2.05 28.14 21.87
CA SER A 10 -3.08 27.20 22.34
C SER A 10 -3.65 27.62 23.69
N ARG A 11 -4.87 28.19 23.70
CA ARG A 11 -5.58 28.55 24.94
C ARG A 11 -5.97 27.28 25.69
N ILE A 12 -5.34 27.06 26.85
CA ILE A 12 -5.72 26.03 27.81
C ILE A 12 -7.17 26.28 28.22
N LYS A 13 -8.07 25.33 27.95
CA LYS A 13 -9.46 25.41 28.39
C LYS A 13 -9.54 24.84 29.81
N VAL A 14 -9.96 25.67 30.76
CA VAL A 14 -10.16 25.27 32.14
C VAL A 14 -11.66 25.17 32.40
N ASP A 15 -12.13 23.96 32.64
CA ASP A 15 -13.48 23.68 33.10
C ASP A 15 -13.50 23.72 34.63
N SER A 16 -14.19 24.72 35.19
CA SER A 16 -14.29 24.94 36.65
C SER A 16 -15.03 23.83 37.39
N THR A 17 -15.70 22.92 36.68
CA THR A 17 -16.41 21.77 37.27
C THR A 17 -15.54 20.52 37.38
N LYS A 18 -14.34 20.54 36.79
CA LYS A 18 -13.41 19.41 36.74
C LYS A 18 -12.21 19.66 37.66
N ASP A 19 -11.65 18.57 38.19
CA ASP A 19 -10.40 18.67 38.95
C ASP A 19 -9.21 19.05 38.03
N LEU A 20 -8.10 19.42 38.65
CA LEU A 20 -6.90 19.85 37.93
C LEU A 20 -6.38 18.76 36.97
N TRP A 21 -6.45 17.48 37.36
CA TRP A 21 -5.98 16.37 36.55
C TRP A 21 -6.88 16.10 35.35
N GLN A 22 -8.20 16.20 35.52
CA GLN A 22 -9.18 16.07 34.45
C GLN A 22 -9.04 17.21 33.43
N ASN A 23 -8.79 18.44 33.90
CA ASN A 23 -8.48 19.56 33.03
C ASN A 23 -7.16 19.37 32.27
N ILE A 24 -6.11 18.84 32.92
CA ILE A 24 -4.85 18.51 32.24
C ILE A 24 -5.08 17.40 31.20
N VAL A 25 -5.74 16.31 31.54
CA VAL A 25 -6.03 15.20 30.62
C VAL A 25 -6.88 15.66 29.43
N GLN A 26 -7.86 16.54 29.65
CA GLN A 26 -8.66 17.11 28.59
C GLN A 26 -7.82 17.99 27.64
N ASN A 27 -7.00 18.89 28.19
CA ASN A 27 -6.12 19.74 27.37
C ASN A 27 -5.02 18.93 26.66
N VAL A 28 -4.52 17.85 27.25
CA VAL A 28 -3.60 16.90 26.59
C VAL A 28 -4.32 16.17 25.46
N LYS A 29 -5.53 15.63 25.68
CA LYS A 29 -6.30 14.99 24.60
C LYS A 29 -6.63 15.95 23.45
N GLU A 30 -6.99 17.20 23.76
CA GLU A 30 -7.29 18.24 22.77
C GLU A 30 -6.02 18.75 22.05
N SER A 31 -4.84 18.71 22.70
CA SER A 31 -3.57 19.06 22.04
C SER A 31 -3.01 17.91 21.20
N THR A 32 -3.10 16.66 21.64
CA THR A 32 -2.71 15.47 20.84
C THR A 32 -3.61 15.29 19.61
N THR A 33 -4.85 15.79 19.62
CA THR A 33 -5.68 15.81 18.40
C THR A 33 -5.21 16.82 17.37
N ASN A 34 -4.38 17.79 17.77
CA ASN A 34 -3.78 18.80 16.89
C ASN A 34 -2.30 18.51 16.55
N GLU A 35 -1.68 17.48 17.14
CA GLU A 35 -0.38 16.98 16.69
C GLU A 35 -0.58 16.23 15.37
N THR A 36 0.17 16.63 14.35
CA THR A 36 0.20 15.97 13.05
C THR A 36 0.53 14.49 13.23
N GLN A 37 -0.44 13.63 12.93
CA GLN A 37 -0.26 12.18 13.06
C GLN A 37 0.79 11.68 12.06
N ASP A 38 1.70 10.86 12.57
CA ASP A 38 2.65 10.13 11.73
C ASP A 38 1.91 9.21 10.76
N LEU A 39 2.41 9.18 9.53
CA LEU A 39 1.76 8.48 8.42
C LEU A 39 2.56 7.23 8.06
N THR A 40 1.87 6.13 7.81
CA THR A 40 2.51 4.85 7.46
C THR A 40 2.35 4.59 5.98
N VAL A 41 3.44 4.44 5.24
CA VAL A 41 3.44 4.16 3.81
C VAL A 41 3.88 2.72 3.58
N LEU A 42 2.98 1.86 3.10
CA LEU A 42 3.30 0.50 2.69
C LEU A 42 3.66 0.49 1.20
N VAL A 43 4.89 0.14 0.87
CA VAL A 43 5.40 0.07 -0.51
C VAL A 43 5.57 -1.38 -0.93
N VAL A 44 4.82 -1.82 -1.93
CA VAL A 44 4.74 -3.22 -2.38
C VAL A 44 4.90 -3.35 -3.89
N GLY A 45 5.21 -4.55 -4.37
CA GLY A 45 5.37 -4.84 -5.80
C GLY A 45 6.43 -5.89 -6.08
N ALA A 46 6.49 -6.36 -7.33
CA ALA A 46 7.41 -7.40 -7.77
C ALA A 46 8.91 -7.06 -7.53
N LYS A 47 9.76 -8.09 -7.52
CA LYS A 47 11.22 -7.91 -7.44
C LYS A 47 11.68 -7.10 -8.66
N GLY A 48 12.46 -6.04 -8.44
CA GLY A 48 12.98 -5.20 -9.53
C GLY A 48 11.97 -4.18 -10.12
N SER A 49 10.78 -4.00 -9.53
CA SER A 49 9.82 -2.99 -10.03
C SER A 49 10.23 -1.54 -9.80
N GLY A 50 11.23 -1.30 -8.94
CA GLY A 50 11.76 0.03 -8.64
C GLY A 50 11.16 0.68 -7.38
N LYS A 51 10.64 -0.11 -6.44
CA LYS A 51 10.12 0.36 -5.14
C LYS A 51 11.07 1.32 -4.41
N SER A 52 12.30 0.90 -4.16
CA SER A 52 13.30 1.74 -3.48
C SER A 52 13.61 3.03 -4.25
N THR A 53 13.58 2.97 -5.59
CA THR A 53 13.73 4.15 -6.44
C THR A 53 12.57 5.13 -6.27
N VAL A 54 11.33 4.63 -6.19
CA VAL A 54 10.14 5.46 -5.92
C VAL A 54 10.24 6.11 -4.54
N ILE A 55 10.63 5.36 -3.51
CA ILE A 55 10.84 5.90 -2.15
C ILE A 55 11.89 7.03 -2.18
N ASN A 56 13.05 6.77 -2.78
CA ASN A 56 14.11 7.77 -2.90
C ASN A 56 13.67 9.05 -3.63
N ARG A 57 12.85 8.92 -4.69
CA ARG A 57 12.29 10.08 -5.42
C ARG A 57 11.37 10.92 -4.54
N VAL A 58 10.56 10.30 -3.68
CA VAL A 58 9.71 11.02 -2.71
C VAL A 58 10.56 11.73 -1.67
N LEU A 59 11.51 11.01 -1.07
CA LEU A 59 12.38 11.50 0.00
C LEU A 59 13.41 12.53 -0.48
N GLY A 60 13.63 12.66 -1.79
CA GLY A 60 14.71 13.49 -2.34
C GLY A 60 16.11 12.95 -2.02
N SER A 61 16.21 11.68 -1.63
CA SER A 61 17.47 11.00 -1.32
C SER A 61 18.09 10.41 -2.59
N SER A 62 19.40 10.57 -2.79
CA SER A 62 20.16 9.95 -3.88
C SER A 62 20.95 8.72 -3.42
N THR A 63 20.49 8.02 -2.39
CA THR A 63 21.15 6.81 -1.86
C THR A 63 21.12 5.69 -2.90
N LYS A 64 22.26 5.01 -3.10
CA LYS A 64 22.30 3.79 -3.93
C LYS A 64 21.37 2.75 -3.33
N THR A 65 20.44 2.24 -4.14
CA THR A 65 19.47 1.22 -3.74
C THR A 65 20.18 -0.12 -3.54
N LYS A 66 20.05 -0.71 -2.35
CA LYS A 66 20.44 -2.10 -2.10
C LYS A 66 19.24 -3.02 -2.38
N PRO A 67 19.45 -4.31 -2.70
CA PRO A 67 18.35 -5.26 -2.79
C PRO A 67 17.61 -5.37 -1.45
N THR A 68 16.30 -5.17 -1.47
CA THR A 68 15.44 -5.16 -0.29
C THR A 68 15.41 -6.54 0.38
N THR A 69 15.61 -6.60 1.69
CA THR A 69 15.48 -7.84 2.49
C THR A 69 14.17 -7.87 3.28
N ALA A 70 13.31 -8.85 3.00
CA ALA A 70 12.02 -9.09 3.65
C ALA A 70 11.12 -7.85 3.81
N LEU A 71 11.28 -7.08 4.88
CA LEU A 71 10.56 -5.83 5.16
C LEU A 71 11.56 -4.77 5.61
N GLU A 72 11.78 -3.75 4.78
CA GLU A 72 12.72 -2.66 5.06
C GLU A 72 12.00 -1.41 5.53
N TYR A 73 12.61 -0.73 6.50
CA TYR A 73 12.10 0.51 7.07
C TYR A 73 12.95 1.69 6.63
N SER A 74 12.28 2.76 6.22
CA SER A 74 12.87 4.09 6.04
C SER A 74 11.86 5.15 6.50
N PHE A 75 12.30 6.39 6.70
CA PHE A 75 11.39 7.46 7.07
C PHE A 75 11.74 8.77 6.35
N GLY A 76 10.72 9.56 6.09
CA GLY A 76 10.82 10.91 5.56
C GLY A 76 10.27 11.92 6.54
N LYS A 77 10.96 13.05 6.68
CA LYS A 77 10.48 14.19 7.46
C LYS A 77 10.12 15.31 6.51
N ARG A 78 8.95 15.91 6.69
CA ARG A 78 8.58 17.16 6.03
C ARG A 78 8.21 18.19 7.09
N ASP A 79 8.94 19.29 7.08
CA ASP A 79 8.66 20.43 7.94
C ASP A 79 7.77 21.42 7.17
N ASP A 80 6.57 21.68 7.71
CA ASP A 80 5.68 22.73 7.23
C ASP A 80 5.44 23.74 8.35
N ARG A 81 6.08 24.91 8.24
CA ARG A 81 6.05 26.08 9.15
C ARG A 81 6.08 25.76 10.66
N ASN A 82 5.01 25.22 11.22
CA ASN A 82 4.85 24.92 12.65
C ASN A 82 4.62 23.42 12.97
N THR A 83 4.54 22.55 11.96
CA THR A 83 4.31 21.11 12.15
C THR A 83 5.32 20.28 11.37
N THR A 84 5.98 19.36 12.06
CA THR A 84 6.77 18.29 11.44
C THR A 84 5.84 17.11 11.18
N GLN A 85 5.75 16.68 9.93
CA GLN A 85 5.11 15.40 9.57
C GLN A 85 6.17 14.34 9.31
N ILE A 86 6.02 13.17 9.92
CA ILE A 86 6.87 12.01 9.69
C ILE A 86 6.10 10.97 8.88
N ALA A 87 6.71 10.48 7.81
CA ALA A 87 6.19 9.37 7.01
C ALA A 87 7.11 8.15 7.17
N HIS A 88 6.55 7.07 7.69
CA HIS A 88 7.21 5.78 7.90
C HIS A 88 7.01 4.88 6.68
N PHE A 89 8.06 4.69 5.88
CA PHE A 89 8.03 3.85 4.69
C PHE A 89 8.43 2.42 5.05
N TRP A 90 7.53 1.49 4.78
CA TRP A 90 7.74 0.06 4.88
C TRP A 90 7.78 -0.54 3.50
N GLU A 91 8.97 -0.91 3.02
CA GLU A 91 9.16 -1.56 1.73
C GLU A 91 9.15 -3.07 1.89
N LEU A 92 8.21 -3.74 1.21
CA LEU A 92 8.18 -5.19 1.17
C LEU A 92 9.07 -5.72 0.04
N ALA A 93 10.06 -6.54 0.41
CA ALA A 93 10.86 -7.30 -0.55
C ALA A 93 10.03 -8.39 -1.23
N GLN A 94 10.43 -8.74 -2.45
CA GLN A 94 9.98 -9.93 -3.20
C GLN A 94 8.46 -10.16 -3.23
N GLY A 95 7.86 -9.79 -4.37
CA GLY A 95 6.64 -10.41 -4.90
C GLY A 95 5.49 -10.59 -3.90
N SER A 96 4.72 -11.65 -4.09
CA SER A 96 3.60 -12.03 -3.22
C SER A 96 4.00 -13.02 -2.12
N GLU A 97 5.22 -13.58 -2.17
CA GLU A 97 5.69 -14.63 -1.25
C GLU A 97 5.70 -14.17 0.20
N LEU A 98 6.12 -12.93 0.46
CA LEU A 98 6.20 -12.35 1.80
C LEU A 98 5.01 -11.45 2.15
N SER A 99 3.91 -11.58 1.44
CA SER A 99 2.71 -10.75 1.61
C SER A 99 2.13 -10.72 3.02
N GLN A 100 2.40 -11.73 3.85
CA GLN A 100 2.00 -11.76 5.26
C GLN A 100 2.67 -10.68 6.10
N LEU A 101 3.88 -10.23 5.73
CA LEU A 101 4.57 -9.15 6.44
C LEU A 101 3.83 -7.81 6.32
N SER A 102 2.97 -7.63 5.31
CA SER A 102 2.10 -6.46 5.21
C SER A 102 1.10 -6.35 6.37
N ASP A 103 0.73 -7.48 7.01
CA ASP A 103 -0.17 -7.48 8.17
C ASP A 103 0.51 -6.93 9.43
N VAL A 104 1.84 -6.96 9.49
CA VAL A 104 2.63 -6.36 10.57
C VAL A 104 2.63 -4.83 10.43
N VAL A 105 2.59 -4.32 9.19
CA VAL A 105 2.58 -2.88 8.88
C VAL A 105 1.18 -2.29 9.02
N VAL A 106 0.16 -2.98 8.54
CA VAL A 106 -1.23 -2.51 8.56
C VAL A 106 -1.97 -3.14 9.73
N THR A 107 -2.15 -2.39 10.81
CA THR A 107 -2.75 -2.85 12.07
C THR A 107 -4.07 -2.12 12.35
N PRO A 108 -4.93 -2.65 13.24
CA PRO A 108 -6.13 -1.94 13.66
C PRO A 108 -5.86 -0.54 14.22
N GLU A 109 -4.71 -0.33 14.85
CA GLU A 109 -4.35 0.92 15.50
C GLU A 109 -3.99 2.00 14.48
N ASN A 110 -3.29 1.66 13.39
CA ASN A 110 -2.76 2.63 12.42
C ASN A 110 -3.49 2.67 11.08
N ILE A 111 -4.47 1.80 10.82
CA ILE A 111 -5.13 1.69 9.49
C ILE A 111 -5.63 3.03 8.90
N HIS A 112 -6.02 3.97 9.76
CA HIS A 112 -6.52 5.30 9.37
C HIS A 112 -5.43 6.27 8.88
N THR A 113 -4.16 5.96 9.13
CA THR A 113 -2.97 6.72 8.67
C THR A 113 -2.12 5.94 7.67
N VAL A 114 -2.63 4.80 7.15
CA VAL A 114 -1.92 4.01 6.14
C VAL A 114 -2.18 4.57 4.74
N VAL A 115 -1.13 4.66 3.93
CA VAL A 115 -1.18 4.85 2.46
C VAL A 115 -0.46 3.69 1.81
N ALA A 116 -1.08 3.09 0.78
CA ALA A 116 -0.49 2.00 0.03
C ALA A 116 0.08 2.48 -1.31
N VAL A 117 1.31 2.08 -1.62
CA VAL A 117 2.02 2.38 -2.87
C VAL A 117 2.37 1.06 -3.54
N ILE A 118 1.71 0.77 -4.66
CA ILE A 118 1.95 -0.45 -5.44
C ILE A 118 2.82 -0.07 -6.62
N VAL A 119 4.06 -0.57 -6.67
CA VAL A 119 5.02 -0.27 -7.75
C VAL A 119 5.14 -1.46 -8.68
N VAL A 120 4.79 -1.24 -9.94
CA VAL A 120 4.83 -2.26 -10.99
C VAL A 120 5.74 -1.82 -12.14
N ASP A 121 6.23 -2.79 -12.89
CA ASP A 121 7.20 -2.59 -13.96
C ASP A 121 6.54 -2.71 -15.34
N CYS A 122 6.64 -1.67 -16.15
CA CYS A 122 6.13 -1.67 -17.52
C CYS A 122 6.88 -2.63 -18.47
N HIS A 123 8.08 -3.11 -18.10
CA HIS A 123 8.83 -4.07 -18.92
C HIS A 123 8.19 -5.46 -18.99
N ASP A 124 7.59 -5.92 -17.88
CA ASP A 124 6.91 -7.21 -17.80
C ASP A 124 5.42 -6.98 -17.50
N VAL A 125 4.65 -6.83 -18.58
CA VAL A 125 3.22 -6.49 -18.54
C VAL A 125 2.37 -7.59 -17.88
N SER A 126 2.75 -8.86 -18.03
CA SER A 126 2.07 -9.98 -17.39
C SER A 126 2.21 -9.87 -15.87
N THR A 127 3.45 -9.75 -15.39
CA THR A 127 3.73 -9.55 -13.96
C THR A 127 3.15 -8.25 -13.45
N MET A 128 3.10 -7.19 -14.27
CA MET A 128 2.48 -5.90 -13.93
C MET A 128 0.99 -6.06 -13.59
N PHE A 129 0.24 -6.75 -14.43
CA PHE A 129 -1.18 -7.01 -14.23
C PHE A 129 -1.42 -7.86 -12.97
N GLU A 130 -0.68 -8.96 -12.84
CA GLU A 130 -0.84 -9.89 -11.71
C GLU A 130 -0.44 -9.23 -10.39
N SER A 131 0.68 -8.51 -10.36
CA SER A 131 1.15 -7.83 -9.16
C SER A 131 0.20 -6.72 -8.71
N SER A 132 -0.29 -5.90 -9.65
CA SER A 132 -1.22 -4.81 -9.32
C SER A 132 -2.54 -5.33 -8.77
N THR A 133 -3.18 -6.28 -9.47
CA THR A 133 -4.48 -6.86 -9.05
C THR A 133 -4.36 -7.64 -7.75
N TYR A 134 -3.28 -8.40 -7.55
CA TYR A 134 -2.99 -9.08 -6.30
C TYR A 134 -2.93 -8.12 -5.11
N TRP A 135 -2.12 -7.06 -5.22
CA TRP A 135 -1.90 -6.12 -4.13
C TRP A 135 -3.14 -5.29 -3.81
N LEU A 136 -3.89 -4.85 -4.82
CA LEU A 136 -5.16 -4.15 -4.64
C LEU A 136 -6.17 -5.02 -3.87
N LYS A 137 -6.36 -6.27 -4.31
CA LYS A 137 -7.23 -7.24 -3.60
C LYS A 137 -6.74 -7.54 -2.19
N ARG A 138 -5.42 -7.64 -1.98
CA ARG A 138 -4.82 -7.93 -0.67
C ARG A 138 -5.01 -6.79 0.34
N ILE A 139 -4.84 -5.55 -0.10
CA ILE A 139 -5.07 -4.34 0.72
C ILE A 139 -6.54 -4.25 1.10
N ASP A 140 -7.45 -4.44 0.14
CA ASP A 140 -8.89 -4.45 0.39
C ASP A 140 -9.27 -5.54 1.41
N ARG A 141 -8.80 -6.78 1.21
CA ARG A 141 -9.04 -7.88 2.16
C ARG A 141 -8.53 -7.54 3.56
N ARG A 142 -7.31 -6.99 3.68
CA ARG A 142 -6.73 -6.60 4.98
C ARG A 142 -7.56 -5.52 5.66
N ALA A 143 -8.01 -4.52 4.91
CA ALA A 143 -8.85 -3.46 5.44
C ALA A 143 -10.18 -4.03 5.98
N GLN A 144 -10.83 -4.91 5.21
CA GLN A 144 -12.07 -5.58 5.62
C GLN A 144 -11.90 -6.45 6.87
N GLU A 145 -10.83 -7.25 6.94
CA GLU A 145 -10.49 -8.06 8.14
C GLU A 145 -10.35 -7.20 9.40
N ILE A 146 -9.70 -6.03 9.29
CA ILE A 146 -9.55 -5.07 10.39
C ILE A 146 -10.88 -4.40 10.71
N PHE A 147 -11.62 -3.96 9.71
CA PHE A 147 -12.92 -3.29 9.88
C PHE A 147 -13.92 -4.19 10.59
N GLN A 148 -13.99 -5.48 10.27
CA GLN A 148 -14.84 -6.44 10.97
C GLN A 148 -14.50 -6.51 12.47
N LYS A 149 -13.20 -6.60 12.81
CA LYS A 149 -12.74 -6.60 14.21
C LYS A 149 -13.05 -5.29 14.94
N MET A 150 -12.92 -4.16 14.24
CA MET A 150 -13.25 -2.83 14.79
C MET A 150 -14.75 -2.66 15.02
N LYS A 151 -15.59 -3.08 14.07
CA LYS A 151 -17.06 -3.03 14.18
C LYS A 151 -17.57 -3.93 15.30
N ALA A 152 -16.98 -5.12 15.47
CA ALA A 152 -17.29 -6.01 16.58
C ALA A 152 -17.00 -5.38 17.96
N LYS A 153 -16.06 -4.43 18.02
CA LYS A 153 -15.74 -3.62 19.21
C LYS A 153 -16.53 -2.30 19.31
N GLY A 154 -17.52 -2.09 18.45
CA GLY A 154 -18.36 -0.88 18.43
C GLY A 154 -17.70 0.38 17.85
N SER A 155 -16.57 0.24 17.14
CA SER A 155 -15.89 1.40 16.53
C SER A 155 -16.60 1.89 15.26
N GLN A 156 -16.75 3.20 15.15
CA GLN A 156 -17.26 3.89 13.95
C GLN A 156 -16.14 4.27 12.95
N THR A 157 -14.86 4.00 13.28
CA THR A 157 -13.73 4.33 12.40
C THR A 157 -13.87 3.75 10.99
N PRO A 158 -14.28 2.47 10.80
CA PRO A 158 -14.46 1.90 9.47
C PRO A 158 -15.44 2.69 8.59
N ASP A 159 -16.58 3.09 9.13
CA ASP A 159 -17.61 3.80 8.35
C ASP A 159 -17.13 5.22 7.99
N LYS A 160 -16.40 5.87 8.91
CA LYS A 160 -15.75 7.18 8.63
C LYS A 160 -14.68 7.07 7.53
N MET A 161 -13.91 5.98 7.51
CA MET A 161 -12.89 5.74 6.49
C MET A 161 -13.51 5.50 5.11
N LEU A 162 -14.56 4.67 5.04
CA LEU A 162 -15.28 4.44 3.79
C LEU A 162 -15.97 5.71 3.28
N ALA A 163 -16.61 6.49 4.16
CA ALA A 163 -17.21 7.77 3.80
C ALA A 163 -16.15 8.80 3.35
N ARG A 164 -14.93 8.77 3.90
CA ARG A 164 -13.81 9.59 3.40
C ARG A 164 -13.40 9.16 1.99
N ALA A 165 -13.27 7.86 1.74
CA ALA A 165 -12.93 7.35 0.42
C ALA A 165 -14.00 7.71 -0.63
N GLN A 166 -15.29 7.55 -0.31
CA GLN A 166 -16.39 7.95 -1.19
C GLN A 166 -16.37 9.45 -1.50
N ARG A 167 -16.19 10.30 -0.48
CA ARG A 167 -16.06 11.75 -0.69
C ARG A 167 -14.85 12.15 -1.52
N SER A 168 -13.75 11.39 -1.43
CA SER A 168 -12.56 11.66 -2.26
C SER A 168 -12.77 11.36 -3.74
N VAL A 169 -13.71 10.46 -4.08
CA VAL A 169 -14.15 10.20 -5.47
C VAL A 169 -15.20 11.23 -5.90
N GLY A 170 -16.08 11.61 -4.99
CA GLY A 170 -17.22 12.50 -5.24
C GLY A 170 -18.54 11.75 -5.10
N GLU A 171 -19.50 12.35 -4.38
CA GLU A 171 -20.78 11.70 -4.05
C GLU A 171 -21.66 11.48 -5.29
N ASP A 172 -21.56 12.38 -6.28
CA ASP A 172 -22.29 12.31 -7.55
C ASP A 172 -21.54 11.52 -8.66
N HIS A 173 -20.44 10.86 -8.31
CA HIS A 173 -19.63 10.15 -9.31
C HIS A 173 -20.41 8.96 -9.90
N PRO A 174 -20.54 8.83 -11.24
CA PRO A 174 -21.41 7.84 -11.87
C PRO A 174 -21.01 6.39 -11.57
N ASP A 175 -19.71 6.16 -11.31
CA ASP A 175 -19.16 4.82 -11.09
C ASP A 175 -19.07 4.42 -9.61
N LEU A 176 -19.46 5.30 -8.66
CA LEU A 176 -19.20 5.10 -7.23
C LEU A 176 -19.77 3.76 -6.71
N SER A 177 -20.92 3.33 -7.23
CA SER A 177 -21.58 2.08 -6.86
C SER A 177 -20.87 0.81 -7.35
N ARG A 178 -20.03 0.94 -8.38
CA ARG A 178 -19.26 -0.16 -8.98
C ARG A 178 -17.83 -0.24 -8.45
N MET A 179 -17.33 0.82 -7.84
CA MET A 179 -15.98 0.88 -7.28
C MET A 179 -15.86 0.09 -5.97
N ARG A 180 -14.65 -0.42 -5.71
CA ARG A 180 -14.30 -1.28 -4.57
C ARG A 180 -13.35 -0.54 -3.64
N LEU A 181 -13.92 0.40 -2.88
CA LEU A 181 -13.16 1.29 -2.02
C LEU A 181 -12.77 0.59 -0.71
N SER A 182 -11.47 0.36 -0.51
CA SER A 182 -10.94 -0.27 0.72
C SER A 182 -10.94 0.66 1.94
N GLY A 183 -11.09 1.97 1.73
CA GLY A 183 -10.90 3.01 2.75
C GLY A 183 -9.43 3.41 2.99
N ILE A 184 -8.46 2.68 2.41
CA ILE A 184 -7.03 2.99 2.47
C ILE A 184 -6.63 3.72 1.17
N PRO A 185 -6.12 4.97 1.23
CA PRO A 185 -5.62 5.66 0.06
C PRO A 185 -4.52 4.85 -0.62
N THR A 186 -4.70 4.59 -1.92
CA THR A 186 -3.81 3.70 -2.69
C THR A 186 -3.37 4.39 -3.97
N VAL A 187 -2.11 4.17 -4.36
CA VAL A 187 -1.56 4.60 -5.65
C VAL A 187 -0.83 3.44 -6.33
N VAL A 188 -1.08 3.26 -7.62
CA VAL A 188 -0.37 2.34 -8.50
C VAL A 188 0.63 3.14 -9.32
N VAL A 189 1.91 2.81 -9.20
CA VAL A 189 3.02 3.43 -9.93
C VAL A 189 3.50 2.46 -11.00
N CYS A 190 3.24 2.80 -12.27
CA CYS A 190 3.73 2.07 -13.43
C CYS A 190 5.07 2.67 -13.87
N ASN A 191 6.17 2.01 -13.51
CA ASN A 191 7.52 2.52 -13.73
C ASN A 191 8.14 1.97 -15.02
N ARG A 192 9.17 2.65 -15.54
CA ARG A 192 9.85 2.33 -16.84
C ARG A 192 8.94 2.48 -18.06
N LEU A 193 8.16 3.55 -18.10
CA LEU A 193 7.28 3.87 -19.24
C LEU A 193 8.04 4.02 -20.58
N ASP A 194 9.32 4.38 -20.52
CA ASP A 194 10.20 4.60 -21.67
C ASP A 194 10.31 3.40 -22.62
N ILE A 195 9.98 2.18 -22.17
CA ILE A 195 9.92 0.99 -23.02
C ILE A 195 8.88 1.09 -24.15
N PHE A 196 7.83 1.88 -23.94
CA PHE A 196 6.75 2.07 -24.91
C PHE A 196 7.00 3.22 -25.89
N LYS A 197 8.20 3.80 -25.88
CA LYS A 197 8.55 4.90 -26.78
C LYS A 197 8.43 4.45 -28.24
N GLY A 198 7.48 5.05 -28.96
CA GLY A 198 7.22 4.75 -30.37
C GLY A 198 6.14 3.68 -30.62
N ASP A 199 5.62 3.02 -29.58
CA ASP A 199 4.55 2.02 -29.69
C ASP A 199 3.26 2.52 -29.02
N SER A 200 2.57 3.45 -29.70
CA SER A 200 1.35 4.08 -29.17
C SER A 200 0.22 3.06 -28.98
N THR A 201 0.12 2.05 -29.85
CA THR A 201 -0.93 1.03 -29.77
C THR A 201 -0.83 0.23 -28.48
N ARG A 202 0.35 -0.32 -28.18
CA ARG A 202 0.57 -1.08 -26.94
C ARG A 202 0.44 -0.20 -25.70
N LEU A 203 0.95 1.02 -25.77
CA LEU A 203 0.83 1.99 -24.69
C LEU A 203 -0.64 2.34 -24.38
N LYS A 204 -1.47 2.54 -25.40
CA LYS A 204 -2.90 2.85 -25.24
C LYS A 204 -3.65 1.71 -24.55
N LEU A 205 -3.42 0.47 -24.96
CA LEU A 205 -4.05 -0.67 -24.29
C LEU A 205 -3.60 -0.76 -22.83
N MET A 206 -2.29 -0.72 -22.58
CA MET A 206 -1.74 -0.79 -21.23
C MET A 206 -2.29 0.34 -20.34
N ALA A 207 -2.32 1.58 -20.84
CA ALA A 207 -2.83 2.73 -20.10
C ALA A 207 -4.31 2.57 -19.76
N LYS A 208 -5.14 2.11 -20.70
CA LYS A 208 -6.56 1.83 -20.45
C LYS A 208 -6.76 0.72 -19.42
N THR A 209 -6.02 -0.37 -19.53
CA THR A 209 -6.09 -1.49 -18.58
C THR A 209 -5.72 -1.04 -17.17
N MET A 210 -4.59 -0.35 -17.02
CA MET A 210 -4.15 0.12 -15.70
C MET A 210 -5.08 1.21 -15.14
N ARG A 211 -5.64 2.08 -15.98
CA ARG A 211 -6.69 3.04 -15.58
C ARG A 211 -7.93 2.32 -15.08
N HIS A 212 -8.40 1.29 -15.78
CA HIS A 212 -9.55 0.50 -15.35
C HIS A 212 -9.31 -0.16 -13.99
N ILE A 213 -8.18 -0.83 -13.82
CA ILE A 213 -7.81 -1.49 -12.56
C ILE A 213 -7.72 -0.47 -11.43
N ALA A 214 -7.02 0.65 -11.64
CA ALA A 214 -6.88 1.68 -10.62
C ALA A 214 -8.25 2.27 -10.23
N HIS A 215 -9.08 2.63 -11.21
CA HIS A 215 -10.41 3.20 -10.98
C HIS A 215 -11.34 2.21 -10.26
N LEU A 216 -11.32 0.94 -10.66
CA LEU A 216 -12.13 -0.11 -10.02
C LEU A 216 -11.86 -0.22 -8.51
N PHE A 217 -10.62 -0.02 -8.07
CA PHE A 217 -10.25 -0.06 -6.66
C PHE A 217 -10.12 1.33 -6.00
N GLY A 218 -10.53 2.40 -6.69
CA GLY A 218 -10.40 3.78 -6.18
C GLY A 218 -8.95 4.21 -5.92
N ALA A 219 -8.00 3.65 -6.66
CA ALA A 219 -6.59 3.98 -6.56
C ALA A 219 -6.20 5.10 -7.53
N HIS A 220 -5.19 5.89 -7.16
CA HIS A 220 -4.51 6.79 -8.09
C HIS A 220 -3.62 5.97 -9.02
N LEU A 221 -3.41 6.45 -10.24
CA LEU A 221 -2.50 5.82 -11.19
C LEU A 221 -1.48 6.84 -11.66
N VAL A 222 -0.21 6.45 -11.65
CA VAL A 222 0.89 7.28 -12.15
C VAL A 222 1.81 6.43 -13.01
N PHE A 223 1.92 6.79 -14.28
CA PHE A 223 2.99 6.31 -15.13
C PHE A 223 4.24 7.16 -14.94
N SER A 224 5.38 6.50 -14.77
CA SER A 224 6.64 7.15 -14.46
C SER A 224 7.80 6.54 -15.26
N SER A 225 8.77 7.37 -15.60
CA SER A 225 10.05 6.98 -16.18
C SER A 225 11.19 7.69 -15.42
N GLU A 226 12.41 7.66 -15.97
CA GLU A 226 13.53 8.47 -15.47
C GLU A 226 13.44 9.96 -15.88
N GLN A 227 12.49 10.34 -16.74
CA GLN A 227 12.30 11.72 -17.16
C GLN A 227 11.89 12.62 -15.99
N SER A 228 12.48 13.81 -15.92
CA SER A 228 12.28 14.77 -14.83
C SER A 228 10.81 15.20 -14.66
N ALA A 229 10.07 15.35 -15.76
CA ALA A 229 8.64 15.67 -15.74
C ALA A 229 7.82 14.57 -15.05
N ASP A 230 8.10 13.31 -15.36
CA ASP A 230 7.41 12.15 -14.78
C ASP A 230 7.71 11.99 -13.29
N VAL A 231 8.97 12.21 -12.90
CA VAL A 231 9.37 12.21 -11.49
C VAL A 231 8.66 13.33 -10.73
N THR A 232 8.50 14.50 -11.34
CA THR A 232 7.78 15.63 -10.73
C THR A 232 6.31 15.30 -10.51
N LYS A 233 5.62 14.74 -11.51
CA LYS A 233 4.23 14.29 -11.39
C LYS A 233 4.05 13.23 -10.29
N LEU A 234 4.94 12.23 -10.26
CA LEU A 234 4.96 11.19 -9.22
C LEU A 234 5.10 11.80 -7.81
N ARG A 235 6.05 12.73 -7.65
CA ARG A 235 6.26 13.43 -6.37
C ARG A 235 5.05 14.26 -5.98
N THR A 236 4.37 14.93 -6.91
CA THR A 236 3.14 15.69 -6.61
C THR A 236 2.04 14.79 -6.06
N VAL A 237 1.77 13.64 -6.69
CA VAL A 237 0.75 12.69 -6.22
C VAL A 237 1.14 12.09 -4.87
N LEU A 238 2.37 11.61 -4.72
CA LEU A 238 2.81 10.98 -3.46
C LEU A 238 2.88 11.99 -2.31
N ASN A 239 3.33 13.21 -2.55
CA ASN A 239 3.34 14.25 -1.51
C ASN A 239 1.93 14.68 -1.10
N HIS A 240 0.98 14.68 -2.05
CA HIS A 240 -0.41 14.94 -1.72
C HIS A 240 -0.98 13.84 -0.80
N LEU A 241 -0.77 12.57 -1.15
CA LEU A 241 -1.30 11.45 -0.36
C LEU A 241 -0.61 11.29 1.00
N VAL A 242 0.72 11.47 1.05
CA VAL A 242 1.54 11.19 2.23
C VAL A 242 1.68 12.39 3.16
N PHE A 243 1.76 13.61 2.61
CA PHE A 243 2.01 14.82 3.40
C PHE A 243 0.85 15.84 3.32
N GLN A 244 -0.27 15.44 2.71
CA GLN A 244 -1.48 16.28 2.56
C GLN A 244 -1.19 17.64 1.92
N VAL A 245 -0.16 17.70 1.07
CA VAL A 245 0.21 18.90 0.33
C VAL A 245 -0.90 19.23 -0.65
N PRO A 246 -1.24 20.52 -0.88
CA PRO A 246 -2.20 20.90 -1.91
C PRO A 246 -1.88 20.24 -3.25
N PHE A 247 -2.88 19.59 -3.83
CA PHE A 247 -2.74 18.89 -5.10
C PHE A 247 -2.88 19.87 -6.27
N ASP A 248 -1.93 19.83 -7.22
CA ASP A 248 -2.04 20.60 -8.46
C ASP A 248 -2.77 19.77 -9.52
N PRO A 249 -4.04 20.08 -9.86
CA PRO A 249 -4.82 19.26 -10.79
C PRO A 249 -4.26 19.27 -12.22
N ARG A 250 -3.34 20.19 -12.57
CA ARG A 250 -2.71 20.24 -13.89
C ARG A 250 -1.79 19.06 -14.17
N VAL A 251 -1.40 18.31 -13.13
CA VAL A 251 -0.60 17.08 -13.30
C VAL A 251 -1.43 15.92 -13.84
N ILE A 252 -2.76 15.98 -13.69
CA ILE A 252 -3.68 14.96 -14.20
C ILE A 252 -3.67 15.00 -15.72
N GLY A 253 -3.51 13.83 -16.33
CA GLY A 253 -3.54 13.67 -17.77
C GLY A 253 -3.74 12.21 -18.09
N VAL A 254 -4.79 11.89 -18.83
CA VAL A 254 -5.19 10.50 -19.09
C VAL A 254 -4.85 10.00 -20.50
N ASP A 255 -4.38 10.91 -21.36
CA ASP A 255 -4.00 10.62 -22.74
C ASP A 255 -2.51 10.26 -22.82
N PRO A 256 -2.15 8.98 -23.06
CA PRO A 256 -0.76 8.56 -23.14
C PRO A 256 0.02 9.14 -24.32
N GLU A 257 -0.65 9.69 -25.34
CA GLU A 257 0.03 10.33 -26.48
C GLU A 257 0.47 11.76 -26.16
N ARG A 258 -0.15 12.39 -25.16
CA ARG A 258 0.17 13.76 -24.72
C ARG A 258 1.21 13.79 -23.58
N GLY A 259 1.57 12.65 -23.04
CA GLY A 259 2.60 12.50 -22.00
C GLY A 259 2.30 11.37 -21.04
N SER A 260 3.04 11.33 -19.92
CA SER A 260 2.79 10.36 -18.85
C SER A 260 1.40 10.49 -18.26
N VAL A 261 0.74 9.33 -18.14
CA VAL A 261 -0.62 9.23 -17.61
C VAL A 261 -0.61 9.38 -16.09
N VAL A 262 -1.42 10.30 -15.61
CA VAL A 262 -1.79 10.46 -14.19
C VAL A 262 -3.30 10.50 -14.12
N ALA A 263 -3.89 9.52 -13.43
CA ALA A 263 -5.33 9.44 -13.22
C ALA A 263 -5.63 9.43 -11.73
N THR A 264 -6.71 10.12 -11.37
CA THR A 264 -7.24 10.17 -10.01
C THR A 264 -8.68 9.62 -10.03
N PRO A 265 -9.12 8.94 -8.95
CA PRO A 265 -10.44 8.32 -8.91
C PRO A 265 -11.62 9.28 -9.14
N ASP A 266 -11.45 10.59 -8.85
CA ASP A 266 -12.49 11.61 -9.00
C ASP A 266 -12.59 12.21 -10.41
N LYS A 267 -11.58 11.99 -11.26
CA LYS A 267 -11.51 12.52 -12.64
C LYS A 267 -11.54 11.44 -13.71
N ASP A 268 -11.39 10.18 -13.34
CA ASP A 268 -11.48 9.07 -14.27
C ASP A 268 -12.89 8.47 -14.25
N SER A 269 -13.30 7.78 -15.33
CA SER A 269 -14.58 7.10 -15.40
C SER A 269 -14.53 5.87 -16.28
N PHE A 270 -15.33 4.85 -15.98
CA PHE A 270 -15.42 3.65 -16.83
C PHE A 270 -15.86 4.00 -18.25
N ARG A 271 -16.69 5.04 -18.41
CA ARG A 271 -17.12 5.54 -19.71
C ARG A 271 -15.95 6.12 -20.51
N ASP A 272 -15.07 6.90 -19.88
CA ASP A 272 -13.94 7.54 -20.55
C ASP A 272 -12.78 6.56 -20.82
N ILE A 273 -12.64 5.54 -19.99
CA ILE A 273 -11.70 4.44 -20.20
C ILE A 273 -12.16 3.57 -21.38
N GLY A 274 -13.46 3.27 -21.42
CA GLY A 274 -14.09 2.38 -22.39
C GLY A 274 -13.90 0.90 -22.04
N ASP A 275 -14.20 0.03 -23.00
CA ASP A 275 -14.05 -1.42 -22.89
C ASP A 275 -12.77 -1.92 -23.59
N PRO A 276 -12.20 -3.05 -23.16
CA PRO A 276 -11.17 -3.73 -23.94
C PRO A 276 -11.75 -4.25 -25.26
N TYR A 277 -10.90 -4.47 -26.26
CA TYR A 277 -11.36 -5.13 -27.48
C TYR A 277 -11.75 -6.58 -27.18
N ALA A 278 -12.63 -7.15 -28.03
CA ALA A 278 -13.07 -8.52 -27.88
C ALA A 278 -11.90 -9.48 -28.10
N SER A 279 -11.54 -10.23 -27.06
CA SER A 279 -10.50 -11.26 -27.08
C SER A 279 -11.11 -12.66 -26.93
N ASN A 280 -10.45 -13.65 -27.54
CA ASN A 280 -10.87 -15.04 -27.41
C ASN A 280 -10.50 -15.60 -26.04
N MET A 281 -11.50 -16.06 -25.28
CA MET A 281 -11.35 -16.55 -23.91
C MET A 281 -11.14 -18.07 -23.79
N ALA A 282 -10.97 -18.78 -24.92
CA ALA A 282 -10.95 -20.24 -24.94
C ALA A 282 -9.85 -20.89 -24.04
N ASP A 283 -8.65 -20.31 -24.01
CA ASP A 283 -7.49 -20.81 -23.23
C ASP A 283 -7.11 -19.85 -22.07
N PHE A 284 -8.05 -19.03 -21.62
CA PHE A 284 -7.79 -17.94 -20.67
C PHE A 284 -7.77 -18.41 -19.21
N THR A 285 -6.71 -18.04 -18.48
CA THR A 285 -6.63 -18.30 -17.03
C THR A 285 -7.33 -17.20 -16.25
N SER A 286 -8.51 -17.52 -15.72
CA SER A 286 -9.32 -16.58 -14.93
C SER A 286 -8.63 -16.09 -13.65
N THR A 287 -8.84 -14.82 -13.34
CA THR A 287 -8.46 -14.15 -12.09
C THR A 287 -9.51 -14.33 -10.98
N GLY A 288 -10.61 -15.02 -11.28
CA GLY A 288 -11.79 -15.14 -10.41
C GLY A 288 -12.67 -13.89 -10.41
N ASP A 289 -12.47 -12.97 -11.34
CA ASP A 289 -13.14 -11.67 -11.41
C ASP A 289 -13.41 -11.27 -12.86
N SER A 290 -14.68 -11.32 -13.26
CA SER A 290 -15.08 -11.16 -14.66
C SER A 290 -14.78 -9.77 -15.24
N GLU A 291 -14.69 -8.72 -14.42
CA GLU A 291 -14.29 -7.40 -14.88
C GLU A 291 -12.79 -7.36 -15.19
N LEU A 292 -11.96 -7.90 -14.30
CA LEU A 292 -10.52 -7.99 -14.50
C LEU A 292 -10.16 -8.96 -15.63
N ASP A 293 -10.89 -10.06 -15.77
CA ASP A 293 -10.66 -11.09 -16.78
C ASP A 293 -10.76 -10.54 -18.20
N ARG A 294 -11.76 -9.68 -18.47
CA ARG A 294 -11.92 -9.03 -19.78
C ARG A 294 -10.70 -8.21 -20.18
N TRP A 295 -10.11 -7.49 -19.23
CA TRP A 295 -8.90 -6.72 -19.47
C TRP A 295 -7.64 -7.58 -19.54
N LYS A 296 -7.55 -8.62 -18.71
CA LYS A 296 -6.43 -9.56 -18.72
C LYS A 296 -6.33 -10.26 -20.08
N ALA A 297 -7.46 -10.73 -20.62
CA ALA A 297 -7.47 -11.43 -21.91
C ALA A 297 -6.95 -10.56 -23.06
N ALA A 298 -7.38 -9.30 -23.13
CA ALA A 298 -6.86 -8.35 -24.12
C ALA A 298 -5.36 -8.09 -23.91
N MET A 299 -4.92 -7.95 -22.66
CA MET A 299 -3.50 -7.77 -22.34
C MET A 299 -2.66 -8.98 -22.74
N ASP A 300 -3.07 -10.21 -22.40
CA ASP A 300 -2.35 -11.43 -22.70
C ASP A 300 -2.25 -11.67 -24.22
N GLU A 301 -3.26 -11.26 -25.00
CA GLU A 301 -3.22 -11.31 -26.47
C GLU A 301 -2.20 -10.33 -27.06
N MET A 302 -2.13 -9.08 -26.56
CA MET A 302 -1.20 -8.07 -27.06
C MET A 302 0.22 -8.22 -26.52
N PHE A 303 0.33 -8.78 -25.31
CA PHE A 303 1.56 -9.01 -24.56
C PHE A 303 1.65 -10.49 -24.17
N PRO A 304 1.92 -11.39 -25.14
CA PRO A 304 2.03 -12.81 -24.83
C PRO A 304 3.01 -13.02 -23.70
N PRO A 305 2.63 -13.77 -22.65
CA PRO A 305 3.52 -14.02 -21.53
C PRO A 305 4.79 -14.65 -22.10
N SER A 306 5.94 -14.05 -21.78
CA SER A 306 7.20 -14.65 -22.16
C SER A 306 7.23 -16.08 -21.60
N LYS A 307 7.59 -17.08 -22.42
CA LYS A 307 7.71 -18.50 -22.01
C LYS A 307 8.78 -18.74 -20.92
N LYS A 308 9.13 -17.72 -20.15
CA LYS A 308 9.93 -17.83 -18.94
C LYS A 308 8.99 -18.16 -17.80
N SER A 309 9.08 -19.43 -17.41
CA SER A 309 8.60 -20.09 -16.19
C SER A 309 7.12 -20.43 -16.07
N GLU A 310 6.77 -21.63 -16.55
CA GLU A 310 6.27 -22.63 -15.59
C GLU A 310 7.09 -22.48 -14.31
N THR A 311 6.44 -22.08 -13.21
CA THR A 311 6.87 -22.27 -11.83
C THR A 311 8.37 -22.53 -11.67
N LYS A 312 9.21 -21.58 -12.08
CA LYS A 312 10.48 -21.42 -11.39
C LYS A 312 10.02 -20.79 -10.11
N MET A 313 9.67 -21.64 -9.13
CA MET A 313 10.05 -21.35 -7.76
C MET A 313 11.43 -20.76 -7.90
N VAL A 314 11.52 -19.45 -7.75
CA VAL A 314 12.80 -18.79 -7.70
C VAL A 314 13.40 -19.42 -6.46
N GLU A 315 14.27 -20.41 -6.66
CA GLU A 315 15.20 -20.90 -5.65
C GLU A 315 16.10 -19.72 -5.33
N ASP A 316 15.56 -18.70 -4.68
CA ASP A 316 16.34 -17.68 -4.04
C ASP A 316 17.06 -18.43 -2.91
N PRO A 317 18.40 -18.51 -2.90
CA PRO A 317 19.13 -19.21 -1.85
C PRO A 317 18.72 -18.74 -0.45
N PHE A 318 18.24 -17.50 -0.33
CA PHE A 318 17.69 -16.96 0.91
C PHE A 318 16.33 -17.55 1.28
N LEU A 319 15.37 -17.66 0.34
CA LEU A 319 14.07 -18.29 0.59
C LEU A 319 14.23 -19.79 0.79
N LYS A 320 15.08 -20.46 0.00
CA LYS A 320 15.46 -21.85 0.25
C LYS A 320 16.05 -21.97 1.66
N LYS A 321 16.99 -21.13 2.08
CA LYS A 321 17.53 -21.19 3.46
C LYS A 321 16.51 -20.86 4.58
N LEU A 322 15.44 -20.12 4.28
CA LEU A 322 14.35 -19.81 5.21
C LEU A 322 13.28 -20.92 5.30
N TYR A 323 13.01 -21.61 4.20
CA TYR A 323 11.93 -22.61 4.08
C TYR A 323 12.43 -24.06 3.97
N ASP A 324 13.68 -24.27 3.58
CA ASP A 324 14.34 -25.57 3.48
C ASP A 324 14.84 -25.99 4.86
N THR A 325 13.90 -26.53 5.64
CA THR A 325 14.18 -27.35 6.82
C THR A 325 14.03 -28.84 6.52
N ALA A 326 13.98 -29.24 5.24
CA ALA A 326 13.47 -30.58 4.91
C ALA A 326 13.99 -31.26 3.63
N VAL A 327 14.73 -30.64 2.71
CA VAL A 327 14.89 -31.27 1.38
C VAL A 327 16.31 -31.62 0.97
N ASP A 328 17.36 -31.04 1.55
CA ASP A 328 18.74 -31.56 1.35
C ASP A 328 19.41 -31.84 2.69
N GLY A 329 19.15 -33.05 3.18
CA GLY A 329 19.76 -33.60 4.37
C GLY A 329 21.29 -33.68 4.25
N PHE A 330 21.98 -32.84 5.01
CA PHE A 330 23.25 -33.25 5.58
C PHE A 330 22.94 -33.88 6.94
N GLY A 331 23.05 -35.21 7.00
CA GLY A 331 23.16 -35.97 8.24
C GLY A 331 24.48 -35.65 8.92
N GLU A 332 24.64 -34.42 9.39
CA GLU A 332 25.70 -34.04 10.30
C GLU A 332 25.16 -34.12 11.73
N PRO A 333 25.76 -34.95 12.61
CA PRO A 333 25.31 -35.13 14.00
C PRO A 333 25.15 -33.81 14.77
N THR A 334 25.93 -32.80 14.39
CA THR A 334 25.88 -31.44 14.93
C THR A 334 24.56 -30.75 14.59
N ILE A 335 24.04 -30.90 13.38
CA ILE A 335 22.80 -30.26 12.92
C ILE A 335 21.59 -30.93 13.59
N ASP A 336 21.59 -32.26 13.71
CA ASP A 336 20.55 -32.99 14.45
C ASP A 336 20.52 -32.62 15.93
N SER A 337 21.69 -32.45 16.55
CA SER A 337 21.78 -32.03 17.95
C SER A 337 21.25 -30.60 18.15
N MET A 338 21.58 -29.69 17.22
CA MET A 338 21.11 -28.31 17.23
C MET A 338 19.60 -28.22 16.97
N ARG A 339 19.07 -29.05 16.06
CA ARG A 339 17.63 -29.10 15.77
C ARG A 339 16.86 -29.60 16.98
N LYS A 340 17.31 -30.70 17.60
CA LYS A 340 16.71 -31.23 18.82
C LYS A 340 16.74 -30.19 19.95
N GLN A 341 17.86 -29.50 20.15
CA GLN A 341 17.96 -28.44 21.13
C GLN A 341 16.99 -27.29 20.85
N LYS A 342 16.87 -26.86 19.58
CA LYS A 342 15.96 -25.77 19.19
C LYS A 342 14.49 -26.16 19.27
N ASP A 343 14.14 -27.39 18.93
CA ASP A 343 12.78 -27.92 19.06
C ASP A 343 12.39 -28.03 20.55
N GLU A 344 13.30 -28.50 21.41
CA GLU A 344 13.10 -28.51 22.87
C GLU A 344 12.94 -27.09 23.44
N GLU A 345 13.75 -26.12 22.99
CA GLU A 345 13.62 -24.71 23.36
C GLU A 345 12.28 -24.12 22.90
N LEU A 346 11.84 -24.42 21.67
CA LEU A 346 10.55 -23.97 21.12
C LEU A 346 9.37 -24.55 21.88
N GLU A 347 9.40 -25.83 22.23
CA GLU A 347 8.37 -26.46 23.06
C GLU A 347 8.32 -25.85 24.46
N GLN A 348 9.48 -25.60 25.08
CA GLN A 348 9.53 -24.90 26.35
C GLN A 348 8.95 -23.48 26.24
N TYR A 349 9.25 -22.76 25.16
CA TYR A 349 8.71 -21.42 24.92
C TYR A 349 7.19 -21.46 24.75
N ARG A 350 6.66 -22.42 23.97
CA ARG A 350 5.22 -22.64 23.79
C ARG A 350 4.52 -22.98 25.11
N ARG A 351 5.10 -23.87 25.91
CA ARG A 351 4.59 -24.22 27.26
C ARG A 351 4.65 -23.04 28.22
N ASN A 352 5.67 -22.19 28.12
CA ASN A 352 5.79 -20.99 28.95
C ASN A 352 4.79 -19.91 28.54
N LEU A 353 4.50 -19.78 27.25
CA LEU A 353 3.44 -18.92 26.74
C LEU A 353 2.05 -19.42 27.15
N SER A 354 1.78 -20.72 27.05
CA SER A 354 0.49 -21.31 27.48
C SER A 354 0.27 -21.13 28.98
N LYS A 355 1.31 -21.36 29.80
CA LYS A 355 1.25 -21.12 31.25
C LYS A 355 1.11 -19.63 31.59
N LYS A 356 1.68 -18.72 30.78
CA LYS A 356 1.48 -17.27 30.95
C LYS A 356 0.07 -16.84 30.56
N SER A 357 -0.53 -17.43 29.53
CA SER A 357 -1.92 -17.15 29.17
C SER A 357 -2.90 -17.71 30.21
N GLU A 358 -2.68 -18.91 30.73
CA GLU A 358 -3.50 -19.51 31.79
C GLU A 358 -3.41 -18.72 33.10
N LYS A 359 -2.21 -18.26 33.50
CA LYS A 359 -2.06 -17.39 34.68
C LYS A 359 -2.69 -16.02 34.50
N LYS A 360 -2.86 -15.55 33.26
CA LYS A 360 -3.51 -14.27 32.97
C LYS A 360 -5.03 -14.42 33.03
N SER A 361 -5.59 -15.51 32.49
CA SER A 361 -7.02 -15.82 32.64
C SER A 361 -7.42 -16.06 34.11
N ASP A 362 -6.62 -16.81 34.87
CA ASP A 362 -6.88 -17.07 36.30
C ASP A 362 -6.81 -15.79 37.17
N LYS A 363 -6.11 -14.76 36.71
CA LYS A 363 -6.01 -13.48 37.42
C LYS A 363 -7.19 -12.58 37.08
N ASP A 364 -7.60 -12.56 35.81
CA ASP A 364 -8.77 -11.82 35.35
C ASP A 364 -10.08 -12.42 35.94
N ASP A 365 -10.15 -13.74 36.15
CA ASP A 365 -11.29 -14.43 36.79
C ASP A 365 -11.35 -14.26 38.32
N ARG A 366 -10.29 -13.77 38.96
CA ARG A 366 -10.26 -13.47 40.41
C ARG A 366 -10.49 -11.99 40.74
N GLU A 367 -10.39 -11.12 39.74
CA GLU A 367 -10.57 -9.67 39.88
C GLU A 367 -11.92 -9.17 39.31
N GLY A 368 -12.74 -10.07 38.76
CA GLY A 368 -14.17 -9.85 38.44
C GLY A 368 -15.08 -10.53 39.45
#